data_AF-A0AAV4HYJ2-F1
#
_entry.id   AF-A0AAV4HYJ2-F1
#
_cell.length_a   1.000
_cell.length_b   1.000
_cell.length_c   1.000
_cell.angle_alpha   90.00
_cell.angle_beta   90.00
_cell.angle_gamma   90.00
#
_symmetry.space_group_name_H-M   'P 1'
#
loop_
_entity.id
_entity.type
_entity.pdbx_description
1 polymer ?
#
loop_
_entity_poly.entity_id
_entity_poly.type
_entity_poly.pdbx_seq_one_letter_code
_entity_poly.pdbx_strand_id
1 'polypeptide(L)' 'MWFIRKILKVSWKDKKTNDEVLDMANTGRSLYSTIRRRQMKFTGHIYRARGIDHLAMTGKINGKKSRGRQRTTYVDSLNT' A
#
# COMPACT_ATOMS: atom_id res chain seq x y z
N MET A 1 -2.38 13.12 -8.51
CA MET A 1 -3.50 13.34 -9.45
C MET A 1 -3.30 14.58 -10.32
N TRP A 2 -2.66 15.64 -9.80
CA TRP A 2 -2.30 16.84 -10.56
C TRP A 2 -1.49 16.57 -11.85
N PHE A 3 -0.45 15.72 -11.78
CA PHE A 3 0.38 15.39 -12.95
C PHE A 3 -0.43 14.77 -14.11
N ILE A 4 -1.26 13.77 -13.81
CA ILE A 4 -2.12 13.10 -14.80
C ILE A 4 -3.12 14.10 -15.40
N ARG A 5 -3.78 14.92 -14.57
CA ARG A 5 -4.70 15.96 -15.05
C ARG A 5 -4.01 16.97 -15.96
N LYS A 6 -2.75 17.33 -15.67
CA LYS A 6 -1.95 18.24 -16.50
C LYS A 6 -1.60 17.63 -17.86
N ILE A 7 -1.19 16.36 -17.90
CA ILE A 7 -0.90 15.65 -19.16
C ILE A 7 -2.16 15.52 -20.02
N LEU A 8 -3.27 15.10 -19.41
CA LEU A 8 -4.55 14.92 -20.09
C LEU A 8 -5.30 16.23 -20.36
N LYS A 9 -4.73 17.38 -19.98
CA LYS A 9 -5.35 18.72 -20.10
C LYS A 9 -6.76 18.80 -19.50
N VAL A 10 -7.01 18.06 -18.41
CA VAL A 10 -8.31 18.07 -17.71
C VAL A 10 -8.43 19.36 -16.92
N SER A 11 -9.41 20.18 -17.27
CA SER A 11 -9.70 21.42 -16.57
C SER A 11 -10.36 21.12 -15.23
N TRP A 12 -10.17 22.00 -14.25
CA TRP A 12 -10.92 21.92 -12.99
C TRP A 12 -12.42 22.18 -13.22
N LYS A 13 -12.77 22.89 -14.30
CA LYS A 13 -14.17 23.18 -14.69
C LYS A 13 -14.92 21.92 -15.12
N ASP A 14 -14.21 20.92 -15.63
CA ASP A 14 -14.79 19.66 -16.09
C ASP A 14 -15.34 18.81 -14.94
N LYS A 15 -14.98 19.16 -13.68
CA LYS A 15 -15.38 18.47 -12.44
C LYS A 15 -15.25 16.94 -12.47
N LYS A 16 -14.36 16.41 -13.32
CA LYS A 16 -14.12 14.96 -13.42
C LYS A 16 -13.57 14.39 -12.14
N THR A 17 -14.10 13.25 -11.73
CA THR A 17 -13.64 12.48 -10.57
C THR A 17 -12.22 11.95 -10.80
N ASN A 18 -11.54 11.56 -9.73
CA ASN A 18 -10.18 11.03 -9.88
C ASN A 18 -10.14 9.66 -10.58
N ASP A 19 -11.23 8.90 -10.53
CA ASP A 19 -11.30 7.58 -11.13
C ASP A 19 -11.53 7.67 -12.64
N GLU A 20 -12.40 8.58 -13.11
CA GLU A 20 -12.51 8.91 -14.54
C GLU A 20 -11.19 9.42 -15.12
N VAL A 21 -10.43 10.21 -14.35
CA VAL A 21 -9.11 10.70 -14.79
C VAL A 21 -8.09 9.58 -14.93
N LEU A 22 -8.18 8.56 -14.09
CA LEU A 22 -7.32 7.39 -14.17
C LEU A 22 -7.71 6.46 -15.30
N ASP A 23 -9.01 6.30 -15.55
CA ASP A 23 -9.55 5.52 -16.66
C ASP A 23 -9.16 6.15 -18.01
N MET A 24 -9.29 7.49 -18.14
CA MET A 24 -8.78 8.23 -19.31
C MET A 24 -7.26 8.07 -19.50
N ALA A 25 -6.50 7.93 -18.41
CA ALA A 25 -5.06 7.69 -18.48
C ALA A 25 -4.71 6.20 -18.75
N ASN A 26 -5.71 5.32 -18.90
CA ASN A 26 -5.58 3.87 -18.90
C ASN A 26 -4.65 3.37 -17.77
N THR A 27 -4.68 4.07 -16.64
CA THR A 27 -3.78 3.84 -15.51
C THR A 27 -4.61 3.32 -14.35
N GLY A 28 -4.61 2.01 -14.17
CA GLY A 28 -5.27 1.40 -13.03
C GLY A 28 -4.61 1.82 -11.70
N ARG A 29 -5.42 2.25 -10.73
CA ARG A 29 -4.98 2.30 -9.33
C ARG A 29 -4.89 0.89 -8.80
N SER A 30 -3.68 0.38 -8.63
CA SER A 30 -3.48 -0.80 -7.80
C SER A 30 -2.47 -0.51 -6.70
N LEU A 31 -2.73 0.57 -5.96
CA LEU A 31 -1.99 0.87 -4.73
C LEU A 31 -1.98 -0.37 -3.83
N TYR A 32 -3.12 -1.05 -3.70
CA TYR A 32 -3.23 -2.31 -2.97
C TYR A 32 -2.33 -3.41 -3.56
N SER A 33 -2.34 -3.63 -4.88
CA SER A 33 -1.44 -4.62 -5.50
C SER A 33 0.04 -4.28 -5.30
N THR A 34 0.38 -2.99 -5.31
CA THR A 34 1.75 -2.52 -5.16
C THR A 34 2.22 -2.67 -3.73
N ILE A 35 1.36 -2.33 -2.77
CA ILE A 35 1.60 -2.60 -1.34
C ILE A 35 1.75 -4.10 -1.12
N ARG A 36 0.84 -4.91 -1.66
CA ARG A 36 0.88 -6.37 -1.55
C ARG A 36 2.16 -6.96 -2.13
N ARG A 37 2.55 -6.50 -3.32
CA ARG A 37 3.81 -6.91 -3.97
C ARG A 37 5.03 -6.56 -3.12
N ARG A 38 5.04 -5.38 -2.49
CA ARG A 38 6.13 -4.98 -1.59
C ARG A 38 6.17 -5.82 -0.30
N GLN A 39 5.00 -6.09 0.29
CA GLN A 39 4.87 -6.97 1.43
C GLN A 39 5.42 -8.38 1.12
N MET A 40 5.02 -8.98 -0.01
CA MET A 40 5.51 -10.30 -0.44
C MET A 40 7.02 -10.33 -0.74
N LYS A 41 7.59 -9.23 -1.24
CA LYS A 41 9.06 -9.14 -1.40
C LYS A 41 9.76 -9.14 -0.04
N PHE A 42 9.24 -8.38 0.92
CA PHE A 42 9.78 -8.31 2.26
C PHE A 42 9.69 -9.65 3.01
N THR A 43 8.57 -10.38 2.92
CA THR A 43 8.46 -11.75 3.46
C THR A 43 9.51 -12.67 2.85
N GLY A 44 9.73 -12.58 1.54
CA GLY A 44 10.78 -13.32 0.86
C GLY A 44 12.19 -12.97 1.35
N HIS A 45 12.45 -11.71 1.71
CA HIS A 45 13.73 -11.31 2.30
C HIS A 45 13.89 -11.89 3.71
N ILE A 46 12.85 -11.84 4.53
CA ILE A 46 12.83 -12.45 5.86
C ILE A 46 13.16 -13.94 5.78
N TYR A 47 12.51 -14.67 4.88
CA TYR A 47 12.73 -16.12 4.75
C TYR A 47 14.16 -16.48 4.32
N ARG A 48 14.82 -15.60 3.55
CA ARG A 48 16.23 -15.79 3.16
C ARG A 48 17.20 -15.40 4.28
N ALA A 49 16.82 -14.46 5.14
CA ALA A 49 17.60 -14.06 6.30
C ALA A 49 17.39 -15.08 7.44
N ARG A 50 18.35 -15.99 7.63
CA ARG A 50 18.27 -17.01 8.68
C ARG A 50 18.22 -16.37 10.08
N GLY A 51 17.29 -16.83 10.92
CA GLY A 51 17.28 -16.54 12.36
C GLY A 51 16.50 -15.30 12.81
N ILE A 52 15.86 -14.56 11.89
CA ILE A 52 15.04 -13.39 12.23
C ILE A 52 13.58 -13.53 11.80
N ASP A 53 13.19 -14.68 11.27
CA ASP A 53 11.87 -14.96 10.70
C ASP A 53 10.75 -14.82 11.73
N HIS A 54 10.90 -15.47 12.88
CA HIS A 54 9.92 -15.37 13.96
C HIS A 54 9.79 -13.94 14.49
N LEU A 55 10.91 -13.24 14.68
CA LEU A 55 10.90 -11.86 15.19
C LEU A 55 10.35 -10.87 14.15
N ALA A 56 10.64 -11.05 12.87
CA ALA A 56 10.19 -10.13 11.83
C ALA A 56 8.70 -10.34 11.47
N MET A 57 8.19 -11.58 11.54
CA MET A 57 6.80 -11.92 11.25
C MET A 57 5.87 -11.63 12.45
N THR A 58 6.24 -12.14 13.62
CA THR A 58 5.44 -12.09 14.86
C THR A 58 5.80 -10.87 15.71
N GLY A 59 6.88 -10.17 15.37
CA GLY A 59 7.32 -8.95 16.04
C GLY A 59 6.28 -7.85 15.97
N LYS A 60 6.36 -6.98 16.98
CA LYS A 60 5.49 -5.81 17.08
C LYS A 60 5.98 -4.77 16.08
N ILE A 61 5.08 -4.31 15.20
CA ILE A 61 5.38 -3.19 14.30
C ILE A 61 5.72 -1.97 15.19
N ASN A 62 6.85 -1.33 14.90
CA ASN A 62 7.30 -0.18 15.67
C ASN A 62 6.31 0.98 15.52
N GLY A 63 5.92 1.62 16.63
CA GLY A 63 4.98 2.74 16.64
C GLY A 63 4.10 2.82 17.89
N LYS A 64 3.59 4.02 18.17
CA LYS A 64 2.65 4.25 19.28
C LYS A 64 1.25 3.84 18.85
N LYS A 65 0.68 2.87 19.58
CA LYS A 65 -0.70 2.41 19.37
C LYS A 65 -1.69 3.42 19.96
N SER A 66 -2.77 3.73 19.24
CA SER A 66 -3.92 4.45 19.80
C SER A 66 -4.62 3.60 20.88
N ARG A 67 -5.18 4.24 21.91
CA ARG A 67 -5.97 3.54 22.95
C ARG A 67 -7.15 2.81 22.29
N GLY A 68 -7.46 1.60 22.77
CA GLY A 68 -8.56 0.76 22.27
C GLY A 68 -8.28 -0.06 21.00
N ARG A 69 -7.28 0.27 20.17
CA ARG A 69 -6.99 -0.51 18.95
C ARG A 69 -6.34 -1.86 19.27
N GLN A 70 -6.72 -2.95 18.60
CA GLN A 70 -6.01 -4.24 18.71
C GLN A 70 -4.58 -4.09 18.20
N ARG A 71 -3.64 -4.85 18.78
CA ARG A 71 -2.26 -4.89 18.27
C ARG A 71 -2.23 -5.75 17.02
N THR A 72 -1.61 -5.22 15.96
CA THR A 72 -1.41 -5.91 14.69
C THR A 72 0.06 -6.27 14.54
N THR A 73 0.32 -7.54 14.28
CA THR A 73 1.62 -8.06 13.82
C THR A 73 1.79 -7.81 12.32
N TYR A 74 2.98 -8.08 11.80
CA TYR A 74 3.22 -8.02 10.36
C TYR A 74 2.34 -9.05 9.62
N VAL A 75 2.15 -10.25 10.17
CA VAL A 75 1.27 -11.29 9.60
C VAL A 75 -0.20 -10.84 9.57
N ASP A 76 -0.70 -10.17 10.61
CA ASP A 76 -2.07 -9.63 10.61
C ASP A 76 -2.29 -8.64 9.46
N SER A 77 -1.26 -7.86 9.12
CA SER A 77 -1.28 -6.91 8.00
C SER A 77 -1.27 -7.57 6.61
N LEU A 78 -0.95 -8.88 6.53
CA LEU A 78 -1.05 -9.67 5.31
C LEU A 78 -2.44 -10.34 5.17
N ASN A 79 -3.23 -10.40 6.22
CA ASN A 79 -4.56 -11.02 6.19
C ASN A 79 -5.69 -9.99 6.11
N THR A 80 -5.36 -8.70 6.10
CA THR A 80 -6.28 -7.56 5.97
C THR A 80 -6.24 -7.01 4.54
#